data_AF-A0A8H6NS22-F1
#
_entry.id   AF-A0A8H6NS22-F1
#
_cell.length_a   1.000
_cell.length_b   1.000
_cell.length_c   1.000
_cell.angle_alpha   90.00
_cell.angle_beta   90.00
_cell.angle_gamma   90.00
#
_symmetry.space_group_name_H-M   'P 1'
#
loop_
_entity.id
_entity.type
_entity.pdbx_description
1 polymer ?
#
loop_
_entity_poly.entity_id
_entity_poly.type
_entity_poly.pdbx_seq_one_letter_code
_entity_poly.pdbx_strand_id
1 'polypeptide(L)'
;MAAPSPHKPRRRGKKTGSGNGGGSSTTDSSFESHPPKKEALVKVPVFPLASFLWPARGSVSQWEVLPLILMVAGLFRWAAGLWGYSGFQKPPMFGDYEAQRHWMEITTQIPVSQWYFHDLQWWGLDYPPLTAYHSWLCGKVGALIDPTWFELYTSRGSDDPTLKIFMRATVIVSEYLIYIPAVVIFVRRFSRHSGVPAWTAWMALVAILLQPSTILIDHVHFQYNTVMLGFVLASMSSMLAGRYLWAAVFFVAALGFKQMALYYAFSVFSFLLGSCVFPLRPGRFLGIALATVVAFALLLLPLVLGTLYDAHRGIDARPDYDGPPPPLPLLPWLTDVLDTNAIYYPVVEQLVQMVHRIFPFARGLFEDKVANFWCALNVVIKLRKYPSELLQRGALLATLASIIPPNLILFFRPRKSLLPLAFATTAWGFFLFSYQVHEKSALLPLMPMTLLLAGKQGLSRDTRAWVGFANILGAWTMYPLLKRVDLSVPYAVLTLLWAYLLGLPPTSFSAYFQEDQSAWRQWGTFLLHGAFYLAMGAWHVVERNVVPPADKPDLWVVANVGVGAVGFGICYLWCLLQLISQSDLLSTKGNTKSKAKTQ
;
A
#
# COMPACT_ATOMS: atom_id res chain seq x y z
N MET A 1 34.72 42.08 30.00
CA MET A 1 34.69 41.86 28.54
C MET A 1 35.98 41.17 28.14
N ALA A 2 35.91 39.92 27.68
CA ALA A 2 37.02 39.25 26.99
C ALA A 2 36.43 38.04 26.24
N ALA A 3 36.65 38.01 24.93
CA ALA A 3 36.17 37.00 24.01
C ALA A 3 36.95 35.67 24.14
N PRO A 4 36.33 34.52 23.80
CA PRO A 4 37.02 33.23 23.79
C PRO A 4 37.83 33.02 22.51
N SER A 5 39.01 32.42 22.70
CA SER A 5 40.03 32.03 21.71
C SER A 5 39.67 30.73 20.96
N PRO A 6 40.13 30.53 19.70
CA PRO A 6 39.68 29.43 18.84
C PRO A 6 40.37 28.09 19.11
N HIS A 7 39.56 27.02 19.12
CA HIS A 7 39.96 25.63 19.37
C HIS A 7 40.62 24.99 18.12
N LYS A 8 41.88 24.55 18.25
CA LYS A 8 42.61 23.72 17.26
C LYS A 8 42.15 22.24 17.29
N PRO A 9 42.20 21.50 16.18
CA PRO A 9 41.79 20.09 16.12
C PRO A 9 42.87 19.12 16.64
N ARG A 10 42.47 18.15 17.47
CA ARG A 10 43.33 17.12 18.09
C ARG A 10 43.50 15.90 17.19
N ARG A 11 44.76 15.57 16.84
CA ARG A 11 45.21 14.38 16.12
C ARG A 11 44.86 13.07 16.86
N ARG A 12 44.40 12.05 16.13
CA ARG A 12 44.21 10.67 16.61
C ARG A 12 45.56 9.93 16.72
N GLY A 13 45.69 9.18 17.80
CA GLY A 13 46.91 8.48 18.21
C GLY A 13 47.24 7.23 17.38
N LYS A 14 48.55 7.03 17.21
CA LYS A 14 49.24 5.91 16.58
C LYS A 14 49.42 4.81 17.65
N LYS A 15 49.03 3.55 17.37
CA LYS A 15 49.37 2.40 18.24
C LYS A 15 50.65 1.74 17.73
N THR A 16 51.60 1.71 18.67
CA THR A 16 52.87 0.99 18.85
C THR A 16 53.16 -0.23 17.97
N GLY A 17 54.40 -0.27 17.47
CA GLY A 17 55.03 -1.46 16.89
C GLY A 17 55.71 -2.35 17.93
N SER A 18 56.16 -3.51 17.46
CA SER A 18 57.21 -4.32 18.06
C SER A 18 58.15 -4.72 16.91
N GLY A 19 59.45 -4.55 17.12
CA GLY A 19 60.49 -4.78 16.14
C GLY A 19 61.43 -5.91 16.54
N ASN A 20 62.04 -6.52 15.53
CA ASN A 20 63.31 -7.26 15.48
C ASN A 20 63.47 -7.59 13.99
N GLY A 21 64.55 -7.36 13.25
CA GLY A 21 65.95 -7.07 13.53
C GLY A 21 66.77 -7.89 12.53
N GLY A 22 67.62 -7.25 11.70
CA GLY A 22 68.69 -7.95 10.96
C GLY A 22 68.73 -7.78 9.43
N GLY A 23 69.61 -6.87 8.97
CA GLY A 23 70.76 -7.23 8.13
C GLY A 23 70.61 -7.50 6.62
N SER A 24 71.30 -6.64 5.87
CA SER A 24 72.07 -6.92 4.63
C SER A 24 71.47 -6.52 3.27
N SER A 25 72.33 -5.79 2.56
CA SER A 25 72.30 -5.33 1.18
C SER A 25 72.42 -6.46 0.16
N THR A 26 71.74 -6.34 -0.98
CA THR A 26 72.34 -6.44 -2.33
C THR A 26 71.32 -6.03 -3.38
N THR A 27 71.79 -5.21 -4.31
CA THR A 27 71.22 -4.92 -5.63
C THR A 27 71.02 -6.19 -6.44
N ASP A 28 69.86 -6.34 -7.09
CA ASP A 28 69.83 -6.84 -8.47
C ASP A 28 68.52 -6.48 -9.18
N SER A 29 68.70 -6.11 -10.44
CA SER A 29 67.69 -5.69 -11.40
C SER A 29 66.97 -6.88 -12.03
N SER A 30 65.64 -6.88 -11.99
CA SER A 30 64.84 -7.54 -13.02
C SER A 30 63.43 -6.95 -13.08
N PHE A 31 63.09 -6.45 -14.27
CA PHE A 31 61.75 -6.12 -14.72
C PHE A 31 60.76 -7.26 -14.41
N GLU A 32 59.78 -7.01 -13.55
CA GLU A 32 58.47 -7.65 -13.67
C GLU A 32 57.39 -6.57 -13.51
N SER A 33 56.76 -6.26 -14.63
CA SER A 33 55.56 -5.42 -14.72
C SER A 33 54.40 -6.15 -14.04
N HIS A 34 54.17 -5.86 -12.76
CA HIS A 34 52.84 -6.10 -12.19
C HIS A 34 51.82 -5.33 -13.04
N PRO A 35 50.81 -5.98 -13.63
CA PRO A 35 49.74 -5.24 -14.28
C PRO A 35 49.10 -4.36 -13.20
N PRO A 36 48.77 -3.08 -13.50
CA PRO A 36 48.05 -2.28 -12.56
C PRO A 36 46.78 -3.04 -12.18
N LYS A 37 46.56 -3.21 -10.86
CA LYS A 37 45.26 -3.62 -10.32
C LYS A 37 44.22 -2.86 -11.12
N LYS A 38 43.32 -3.56 -11.80
CA LYS A 38 42.17 -3.00 -12.51
C LYS A 38 41.43 -2.09 -11.54
N GLU A 39 41.82 -0.82 -11.48
CA GLU A 39 41.08 0.23 -10.85
C GLU A 39 39.71 0.22 -11.52
N ALA A 40 38.71 0.13 -10.64
CA ALA A 40 37.30 0.00 -10.94
C ALA A 40 36.91 0.58 -12.31
N LEU A 41 36.68 -0.33 -13.28
CA LEU A 41 35.85 -0.04 -14.45
C LEU A 41 34.63 0.71 -13.94
N VAL A 42 34.53 1.99 -14.27
CA VAL A 42 33.43 2.88 -13.91
C VAL A 42 32.18 2.27 -14.53
N LYS A 43 31.46 1.45 -13.76
CA LYS A 43 30.23 0.79 -14.22
C LYS A 43 29.18 1.87 -14.48
N VAL A 44 29.01 2.25 -15.75
CA VAL A 44 27.99 3.18 -16.22
C VAL A 44 26.62 2.83 -15.62
N PRO A 45 25.81 3.82 -15.20
CA PRO A 45 24.48 3.56 -14.67
C PRO A 45 23.62 2.77 -15.67
N VAL A 46 22.97 1.71 -15.18
CA VAL A 46 22.31 0.69 -16.02
C VAL A 46 20.92 1.13 -16.52
N PHE A 47 20.31 2.15 -15.90
CA PHE A 47 18.99 2.69 -16.25
C PHE A 47 18.80 4.12 -15.66
N PRO A 48 17.81 4.91 -16.13
CA PRO A 48 17.74 6.36 -15.86
C PRO A 48 17.73 6.75 -14.38
N LEU A 49 16.98 6.07 -13.51
CA LEU A 49 17.00 6.35 -12.08
C LEU A 49 18.38 6.13 -11.45
N ALA A 50 19.15 5.15 -11.93
CA ALA A 50 20.53 4.95 -11.50
C ALA A 50 21.42 6.14 -11.90
N SER A 51 21.15 6.73 -13.07
CA SER A 51 21.87 7.91 -13.57
C SER A 51 21.54 9.16 -12.77
N PHE A 52 20.25 9.44 -12.51
CA PHE A 52 19.83 10.60 -11.71
C PHE A 52 20.44 10.58 -10.32
N LEU A 53 20.46 9.40 -9.72
CA LEU A 53 20.97 9.23 -8.39
C LEU A 53 22.52 9.19 -8.41
N TRP A 54 23.19 8.80 -9.50
CA TRP A 54 24.65 8.58 -9.56
C TRP A 54 25.55 9.54 -8.76
N PRO A 55 25.34 10.88 -8.76
CA PRO A 55 26.13 11.80 -7.94
C PRO A 55 26.11 11.49 -6.43
N ALA A 56 25.02 10.94 -5.90
CA ALA A 56 24.87 10.58 -4.50
C ALA A 56 25.53 9.24 -4.11
N ARG A 57 26.16 8.53 -5.07
CA ARG A 57 26.90 7.27 -4.80
C ARG A 57 28.19 7.51 -4.01
N GLY A 58 28.85 8.65 -4.24
CA GLY A 58 30.16 8.98 -3.67
C GLY A 58 30.17 10.16 -2.70
N SER A 59 29.01 10.74 -2.35
CA SER A 59 28.97 11.95 -1.52
C SER A 59 29.31 11.66 -0.05
N VAL A 60 30.03 12.60 0.56
CA VAL A 60 30.41 12.57 1.99
C VAL A 60 29.20 12.82 2.89
N SER A 61 28.08 13.31 2.34
CA SER A 61 26.85 13.63 3.08
C SER A 61 25.67 12.72 2.67
N GLN A 62 25.76 11.42 3.01
CA GLN A 62 24.61 10.51 2.89
C GLN A 62 23.37 10.98 3.66
N TRP A 63 23.56 11.90 4.61
CA TRP A 63 22.51 12.53 5.40
C TRP A 63 21.63 13.50 4.60
N GLU A 64 22.15 14.09 3.51
CA GLU A 64 21.40 14.99 2.62
C GLU A 64 20.51 14.25 1.61
N VAL A 65 20.85 13.00 1.27
CA VAL A 65 20.16 12.23 0.22
C VAL A 65 18.69 12.00 0.56
N LEU A 66 18.39 11.63 1.82
CA LEU A 66 17.01 11.36 2.22
C LEU A 66 16.14 12.64 2.18
N PRO A 67 16.53 13.77 2.81
CA PRO A 67 15.79 15.02 2.68
C PRO A 67 15.51 15.43 1.23
N LEU A 68 16.50 15.31 0.33
CA LEU A 68 16.31 15.63 -1.09
C LEU A 68 15.30 14.69 -1.77
N ILE A 69 15.38 13.38 -1.51
CA ILE A 69 14.38 12.42 -2.00
C ILE A 69 12.98 12.79 -1.52
N LEU A 70 12.82 13.08 -0.23
CA LEU A 70 11.53 13.43 0.36
C LEU A 70 10.99 14.76 -0.17
N MET A 71 11.86 15.74 -0.41
CA MET A 71 11.47 17.02 -1.00
C MET A 71 10.98 16.82 -2.45
N VAL A 72 11.73 16.11 -3.29
CA VAL A 72 11.35 15.85 -4.68
C VAL A 72 10.06 15.02 -4.75
N ALA A 73 9.95 13.94 -3.97
CA ALA A 73 8.75 13.11 -3.92
C ALA A 73 7.52 13.90 -3.41
N GLY A 74 7.72 14.83 -2.48
CA GLY A 74 6.69 15.75 -1.98
C GLY A 74 6.25 16.76 -3.04
N LEU A 75 7.19 17.31 -3.81
CA LEU A 75 6.89 18.23 -4.91
C LEU A 75 6.04 17.57 -5.99
N PHE A 76 6.34 16.32 -6.36
CA PHE A 76 5.51 15.57 -7.31
C PHE A 76 4.07 15.36 -6.80
N ARG A 77 3.88 15.07 -5.51
CA ARG A 77 2.56 14.93 -4.87
C ARG A 77 1.81 16.25 -4.84
N TRP A 78 2.48 17.33 -4.43
CA TRP A 78 1.89 18.66 -4.39
C TRP A 78 1.46 19.12 -5.78
N ALA A 79 2.35 18.98 -6.78
CA ALA A 79 2.06 19.33 -8.16
C ALA A 79 0.91 18.48 -8.75
N ALA A 80 0.84 17.19 -8.42
CA ALA A 80 -0.27 16.34 -8.82
C ALA A 80 -1.61 16.82 -8.20
N GLY A 81 -1.60 17.31 -6.96
CA GLY A 81 -2.78 17.83 -6.28
C GLY A 81 -3.36 19.15 -6.82
N LEU A 82 -2.62 19.85 -7.71
CA LEU A 82 -3.11 21.07 -8.36
C LEU A 82 -4.24 20.80 -9.37
N TRP A 83 -4.32 19.57 -9.89
CA TRP A 83 -5.37 19.14 -10.83
C TRP A 83 -6.74 19.00 -10.15
N GLY A 84 -7.76 18.64 -10.93
CA GLY A 84 -9.11 18.33 -10.43
C GLY A 84 -9.13 17.18 -9.42
N TYR A 85 -10.30 16.92 -8.84
CA TYR A 85 -10.52 15.84 -7.87
C TYR A 85 -11.81 15.06 -8.17
N SER A 86 -12.00 13.95 -7.47
CA SER A 86 -13.20 13.12 -7.63
C SER A 86 -14.48 13.91 -7.34
N GLY A 87 -15.31 14.08 -8.37
CA GLY A 87 -16.61 14.74 -8.27
C GLY A 87 -16.60 16.26 -8.43
N PHE A 88 -15.49 16.86 -8.86
CA PHE A 88 -15.38 18.31 -9.09
C PHE A 88 -16.49 18.81 -10.04
N GLN A 89 -17.36 19.70 -9.55
CA GLN A 89 -18.50 20.26 -10.30
C GLN A 89 -19.43 19.19 -10.89
N LYS A 90 -19.67 18.09 -10.16
CA LYS A 90 -20.58 17.01 -10.56
C LYS A 90 -21.74 16.83 -9.56
N PRO A 91 -22.71 17.77 -9.48
CA PRO A 91 -23.92 17.56 -8.69
C PRO A 91 -24.74 16.37 -9.23
N PRO A 92 -25.64 15.78 -8.42
CA PRO A 92 -26.01 16.20 -7.07
C PRO A 92 -25.08 15.68 -5.97
N MET A 93 -24.43 14.52 -6.16
CA MET A 93 -23.69 13.83 -5.09
C MET A 93 -22.19 14.12 -5.06
N PHE A 94 -21.59 14.73 -6.08
CA PHE A 94 -20.13 14.91 -6.18
C PHE A 94 -19.38 13.56 -6.09
N GLY A 95 -18.24 13.50 -5.39
CA GLY A 95 -17.36 12.32 -5.38
C GLY A 95 -16.59 12.18 -4.08
N ASP A 96 -15.49 11.42 -4.12
CA ASP A 96 -14.74 11.04 -2.91
C ASP A 96 -14.21 12.26 -2.12
N TYR A 97 -13.94 13.39 -2.79
CA TYR A 97 -13.54 14.63 -2.13
C TYR A 97 -14.63 15.14 -1.18
N GLU A 98 -15.88 15.19 -1.65
CA GLU A 98 -17.03 15.62 -0.86
C GLU A 98 -17.33 14.63 0.26
N ALA A 99 -17.17 13.33 0.02
CA ALA A 99 -17.31 12.33 1.07
C ALA A 99 -16.38 12.60 2.26
N GLN A 100 -15.08 12.86 1.99
CA GLN A 100 -14.13 13.17 3.05
C GLN A 100 -14.43 14.52 3.73
N ARG A 101 -14.82 15.56 2.97
CA ARG A 101 -15.22 16.86 3.53
C ARG A 101 -16.41 16.70 4.47
N HIS A 102 -17.43 15.97 4.03
CA HIS A 102 -18.61 15.68 4.82
C HIS A 102 -18.28 14.88 6.08
N TRP A 103 -17.33 13.94 6.02
CA TRP A 103 -16.86 13.26 7.23
C TRP A 103 -16.19 14.20 8.24
N MET A 104 -15.49 15.23 7.78
CA MET A 104 -14.94 16.28 8.65
C MET A 104 -16.06 17.17 9.24
N GLU A 105 -17.09 17.49 8.45
CA GLU A 105 -18.31 18.19 8.91
C GLU A 105 -19.02 17.41 10.01
N ILE A 106 -19.45 16.17 9.75
CA ILE A 106 -20.23 15.40 10.74
C ILE A 106 -19.42 15.15 12.01
N THR A 107 -18.16 14.75 11.90
CA THR A 107 -17.38 14.40 13.09
C THR A 107 -17.11 15.61 14.00
N THR A 108 -17.18 16.84 13.46
CA THR A 108 -16.96 18.06 14.22
C THR A 108 -18.23 18.76 14.71
N GLN A 109 -19.36 18.58 14.02
CA GLN A 109 -20.61 19.29 14.27
C GLN A 109 -21.66 18.46 15.01
N ILE A 110 -21.63 17.13 14.94
CA ILE A 110 -22.65 16.28 15.59
C ILE A 110 -22.06 15.42 16.74
N PRO A 111 -22.90 15.04 17.73
CA PRO A 111 -22.52 14.15 18.82
C PRO A 111 -21.93 12.81 18.33
N VAL A 112 -21.02 12.23 19.12
CA VAL A 112 -20.29 11.00 18.77
C VAL A 112 -21.23 9.83 18.53
N SER A 113 -22.28 9.73 19.35
CA SER A 113 -23.36 8.74 19.24
C SER A 113 -24.04 8.73 17.88
N GLN A 114 -24.05 9.85 17.14
CA GLN A 114 -24.79 10.01 15.88
C GLN A 114 -23.94 9.78 14.62
N TRP A 115 -22.60 9.67 14.73
CA TRP A 115 -21.68 9.65 13.58
C TRP A 115 -21.98 8.57 12.54
N TYR A 116 -22.46 7.39 12.95
CA TYR A 116 -22.77 6.25 12.07
C TYR A 116 -24.26 6.12 11.71
N PHE A 117 -25.08 7.10 12.12
CA PHE A 117 -26.52 7.15 11.88
C PHE A 117 -26.95 8.34 11.01
N HIS A 118 -26.20 9.44 11.08
CA HIS A 118 -26.52 10.68 10.39
C HIS A 118 -26.52 10.54 8.87
N ASP A 119 -27.60 11.02 8.25
CA ASP A 119 -27.84 11.18 6.80
C ASP A 119 -27.11 10.13 5.93
N LEU A 120 -27.47 8.86 6.10
CA LEU A 120 -26.79 7.74 5.45
C LEU A 120 -26.85 7.77 3.90
N GLN A 121 -27.74 8.59 3.33
CA GLN A 121 -27.88 8.79 1.89
C GLN A 121 -26.87 9.80 1.35
N TRP A 122 -26.42 10.76 2.16
CA TRP A 122 -25.41 11.74 1.80
C TRP A 122 -24.04 11.39 2.39
N TRP A 123 -23.28 10.55 1.68
CA TRP A 123 -21.90 10.18 2.05
C TRP A 123 -21.72 9.78 3.52
N GLY A 124 -22.60 8.93 4.04
CA GLY A 124 -22.51 8.43 5.41
C GLY A 124 -21.15 7.81 5.74
N LEU A 125 -20.81 7.81 7.03
CA LEU A 125 -19.51 7.33 7.51
C LEU A 125 -19.41 5.80 7.37
N ASP A 126 -18.60 5.35 6.40
CA ASP A 126 -18.46 3.93 6.03
C ASP A 126 -17.15 3.29 6.53
N TYR A 127 -16.27 4.10 7.14
CA TYR A 127 -14.95 3.65 7.57
C TYR A 127 -14.87 3.46 9.09
N PRO A 128 -13.92 2.65 9.57
CA PRO A 128 -13.80 2.36 10.99
C PRO A 128 -13.29 3.59 11.79
N PRO A 129 -13.35 3.53 13.13
CA PRO A 129 -13.25 4.74 13.98
C PRO A 129 -11.98 5.56 13.83
N LEU A 130 -10.84 4.97 13.44
CA LEU A 130 -9.61 5.75 13.27
C LEU A 130 -9.73 6.74 12.10
N THR A 131 -10.53 6.43 11.06
CA THR A 131 -10.86 7.43 10.05
C THR A 131 -11.76 8.52 10.61
N ALA A 132 -12.75 8.17 11.43
CA ALA A 132 -13.61 9.18 12.06
C ALA A 132 -12.79 10.15 12.91
N TYR A 133 -11.85 9.64 13.72
CA TYR A 133 -10.94 10.47 14.53
C TYR A 133 -9.98 11.29 13.68
N HIS A 134 -9.53 10.74 12.56
CA HIS A 134 -8.71 11.46 11.60
C HIS A 134 -9.48 12.63 10.96
N SER A 135 -10.70 12.38 10.48
CA SER A 135 -11.60 13.40 9.95
C SER A 135 -11.97 14.44 11.00
N TRP A 136 -12.19 14.04 12.25
CA TRP A 136 -12.44 14.95 13.37
C TRP A 136 -11.25 15.89 13.58
N LEU A 137 -10.03 15.35 13.65
CA LEU A 137 -8.83 16.15 13.85
C LEU A 137 -8.61 17.13 12.68
N CYS A 138 -8.71 16.65 11.44
CA CYS A 138 -8.60 17.50 10.26
C CYS A 138 -9.70 18.58 10.22
N GLY A 139 -10.96 18.22 10.49
CA GLY A 139 -12.07 19.16 10.55
C GLY A 139 -11.89 20.22 11.63
N LYS A 140 -11.41 19.84 12.83
CA LYS A 140 -11.12 20.81 13.89
C LYS A 140 -10.01 21.77 13.49
N VAL A 141 -8.92 21.29 12.88
CA VAL A 141 -7.84 22.17 12.38
C VAL A 141 -8.35 23.10 11.28
N GLY A 142 -9.16 22.59 10.35
CA GLY A 142 -9.70 23.39 9.26
C GLY A 142 -10.72 24.43 9.74
N ALA A 143 -11.56 24.09 10.72
CA ALA A 143 -12.51 25.03 11.33
C ALA A 143 -11.83 26.18 12.11
N LEU A 144 -10.57 26.02 12.53
CA LEU A 144 -9.78 27.13 13.07
C LEU A 144 -9.30 28.11 11.99
N ILE A 145 -9.24 27.68 10.73
CA ILE A 145 -8.89 28.52 9.58
C ILE A 145 -10.15 29.19 9.03
N ASP A 146 -11.15 28.37 8.69
CA ASP A 146 -12.46 28.84 8.25
C ASP A 146 -13.55 27.85 8.70
N PRO A 147 -14.44 28.24 9.63
CA PRO A 147 -15.50 27.38 10.12
C PRO A 147 -16.57 27.06 9.06
N THR A 148 -16.72 27.90 8.02
CA THR A 148 -17.75 27.73 6.98
C THR A 148 -17.52 26.49 6.10
N TRP A 149 -16.29 25.97 6.05
CA TRP A 149 -15.94 24.77 5.30
C TRP A 149 -16.63 23.49 5.79
N PHE A 150 -17.04 23.47 7.06
CA PHE A 150 -17.58 22.30 7.76
C PHE A 150 -18.86 22.64 8.52
N GLU A 151 -19.60 23.67 8.09
CA GLU A 151 -20.89 24.01 8.67
C GLU A 151 -21.95 22.99 8.24
N LEU A 152 -22.73 22.50 9.21
CA LEU A 152 -23.64 21.39 9.00
C LEU A 152 -24.72 21.76 7.96
N TYR A 153 -24.90 20.92 6.94
CA TYR A 153 -25.83 21.07 5.82
C TYR A 153 -25.51 22.18 4.81
N THR A 154 -25.03 23.35 5.25
CA THR A 154 -24.78 24.51 4.37
C THR A 154 -23.51 24.36 3.53
N SER A 155 -22.50 23.67 4.06
CA SER A 155 -21.18 23.51 3.41
C SER A 155 -21.12 22.37 2.38
N ARG A 156 -22.25 21.70 2.11
CA ARG A 156 -22.35 20.56 1.18
C ARG A 156 -22.01 20.99 -0.25
N GLY A 157 -21.07 20.28 -0.86
CA GLY A 157 -20.60 20.57 -2.22
C GLY A 157 -19.81 21.88 -2.35
N SER A 158 -19.17 22.35 -1.28
CA SER A 158 -18.36 23.58 -1.32
C SER A 158 -17.20 23.48 -2.33
N ASP A 159 -17.18 24.42 -3.28
CA ASP A 159 -16.16 24.57 -4.32
C ASP A 159 -15.06 25.59 -3.95
N ASP A 160 -14.93 25.96 -2.67
CA ASP A 160 -13.95 26.95 -2.21
C ASP A 160 -12.49 26.54 -2.60
N PRO A 161 -11.76 27.38 -3.36
CA PRO A 161 -10.38 27.09 -3.76
C PRO A 161 -9.40 26.93 -2.57
N THR A 162 -9.64 27.63 -1.47
CA THR A 162 -8.80 27.56 -0.26
C THR A 162 -9.07 26.29 0.54
N LEU A 163 -10.33 25.84 0.60
CA LEU A 163 -10.70 24.52 1.12
C LEU A 163 -10.01 23.41 0.32
N LYS A 164 -9.95 23.53 -1.02
CA LYS A 164 -9.18 22.58 -1.86
C LYS A 164 -7.72 22.50 -1.43
N ILE A 165 -7.05 23.63 -1.21
CA ILE A 165 -5.65 23.64 -0.77
C ILE A 165 -5.51 22.97 0.60
N PHE A 166 -6.39 23.30 1.55
CA PHE A 166 -6.41 22.69 2.88
C PHE A 166 -6.55 21.16 2.80
N MET A 167 -7.55 20.70 2.06
CA MET A 167 -7.84 19.27 1.86
C MET A 167 -6.67 18.54 1.19
N ARG A 168 -5.99 19.15 0.21
CA ARG A 168 -4.77 18.55 -0.39
C ARG A 168 -3.62 18.48 0.62
N ALA A 169 -3.48 19.50 1.47
CA ALA A 169 -2.48 19.54 2.51
C ALA A 169 -2.72 18.46 3.59
N THR A 170 -3.96 18.20 4.00
CA THR A 170 -4.27 17.15 4.97
C THR A 170 -3.87 15.76 4.47
N VAL A 171 -4.07 15.44 3.19
CA VAL A 171 -3.61 14.17 2.59
C VAL A 171 -2.08 14.05 2.68
N ILE A 172 -1.34 15.10 2.30
CA ILE A 172 0.13 15.10 2.33
C ILE A 172 0.65 15.00 3.77
N VAL A 173 0.12 15.79 4.69
CA VAL A 173 0.53 15.76 6.10
C VAL A 173 0.30 14.36 6.68
N SER A 174 -0.85 13.75 6.40
CA SER A 174 -1.17 12.40 6.88
C SER A 174 -0.23 11.33 6.32
N GLU A 175 0.09 11.42 5.04
CA GLU A 175 1.08 10.54 4.41
C GLU A 175 2.47 10.72 5.04
N TYR A 176 2.91 11.95 5.27
CA TYR A 176 4.22 12.26 5.85
C TYR A 176 4.34 11.87 7.33
N LEU A 177 3.24 11.82 8.07
CA LEU A 177 3.21 11.35 9.45
C LEU A 177 3.23 9.82 9.54
N ILE A 178 2.63 9.11 8.58
CA ILE A 178 2.35 7.68 8.72
C ILE A 178 3.08 6.84 7.65
N TYR A 179 2.83 7.08 6.37
CA TYR A 179 3.39 6.28 5.28
C TYR A 179 4.88 6.54 5.04
N ILE A 180 5.30 7.80 4.96
CA ILE A 180 6.70 8.18 4.65
C ILE A 180 7.69 7.61 5.69
N PRO A 181 7.46 7.74 7.01
CA PRO A 181 8.35 7.14 8.00
C PRO A 181 8.34 5.61 7.90
N ALA A 182 7.17 5.00 7.69
CA ALA A 182 7.03 3.56 7.57
C ALA A 182 7.84 3.00 6.39
N VAL A 183 7.75 3.62 5.20
CA VAL A 183 8.48 3.17 4.01
C VAL A 183 9.98 3.40 4.11
N VAL A 184 10.41 4.55 4.63
CA VAL A 184 11.84 4.83 4.84
C VAL A 184 12.45 3.82 5.82
N ILE A 185 11.78 3.55 6.94
CA ILE A 185 12.25 2.58 7.94
C ILE A 185 12.22 1.17 7.36
N PHE A 186 11.15 0.79 6.65
CA PHE A 186 11.03 -0.51 6.01
C PHE A 186 12.16 -0.76 5.01
N VAL A 187 12.35 0.14 4.02
CA VAL A 187 13.37 0.00 2.98
C VAL A 187 14.76 -0.12 3.61
N ARG A 188 15.11 0.75 4.55
CA ARG A 188 16.41 0.68 5.27
C ARG A 188 16.62 -0.66 5.97
N ARG A 189 15.58 -1.20 6.62
CA ARG A 189 15.67 -2.50 7.34
C ARG A 189 15.70 -3.68 6.39
N PHE A 190 14.82 -3.70 5.40
CA PHE A 190 14.66 -4.81 4.47
C PHE A 190 15.88 -4.94 3.53
N SER A 191 16.38 -3.82 3.03
CA SER A 191 17.61 -3.78 2.23
C SER A 191 18.81 -4.24 3.04
N ARG A 192 18.96 -3.78 4.30
CA ARG A 192 20.03 -4.26 5.20
C ARG A 192 19.92 -5.76 5.47
N HIS A 193 18.70 -6.26 5.74
CA HIS A 193 18.46 -7.69 5.94
C HIS A 193 18.81 -8.51 4.69
N SER A 194 18.61 -7.94 3.50
CA SER A 194 18.86 -8.56 2.21
C SER A 194 20.31 -8.39 1.70
N GLY A 195 21.19 -7.71 2.45
CA GLY A 195 22.57 -7.42 2.03
C GLY A 195 22.67 -6.41 0.88
N VAL A 196 21.65 -5.58 0.68
CA VAL A 196 21.58 -4.58 -0.40
C VAL A 196 22.31 -3.30 0.02
N PRO A 197 23.24 -2.77 -0.81
CA PRO A 197 23.93 -1.51 -0.51
C PRO A 197 22.98 -0.33 -0.34
N ALA A 198 23.35 0.65 0.50
CA ALA A 198 22.55 1.85 0.75
C ALA A 198 22.18 2.60 -0.54
N TRP A 199 23.11 2.63 -1.50
CA TRP A 199 22.89 3.21 -2.83
C TRP A 199 21.66 2.65 -3.55
N THR A 200 21.62 1.32 -3.65
CA THR A 200 20.52 0.58 -4.27
C THR A 200 19.23 0.73 -3.46
N ALA A 201 19.32 0.81 -2.13
CA ALA A 201 18.17 1.07 -1.27
C ALA A 201 17.55 2.46 -1.50
N TRP A 202 18.37 3.50 -1.75
CA TRP A 202 17.85 4.83 -2.11
C TRP A 202 17.13 4.84 -3.45
N MET A 203 17.66 4.13 -4.44
CA MET A 203 16.99 3.95 -5.73
C MET A 203 15.65 3.24 -5.57
N ALA A 204 15.59 2.17 -4.77
CA ALA A 204 14.34 1.47 -4.47
C ALA A 204 13.35 2.40 -3.75
N LEU A 205 13.82 3.20 -2.79
CA LEU A 205 12.98 4.17 -2.08
C LEU A 205 12.36 5.18 -3.04
N VAL A 206 13.12 5.76 -3.97
CA VAL A 206 12.57 6.69 -4.97
C VAL A 206 11.52 6.00 -5.85
N ALA A 207 11.79 4.78 -6.32
CA ALA A 207 10.84 4.03 -7.13
C ALA A 207 9.52 3.72 -6.38
N ILE A 208 9.59 3.42 -5.08
CA ILE A 208 8.41 3.18 -4.24
C ILE A 208 7.65 4.50 -3.96
N LEU A 209 8.36 5.59 -3.65
CA LEU A 209 7.74 6.88 -3.36
C LEU A 209 7.11 7.54 -4.60
N LEU A 210 7.63 7.25 -5.80
CA LEU A 210 7.10 7.76 -7.06
C LEU A 210 6.11 6.78 -7.74
N GLN A 211 5.63 5.77 -7.02
CA GLN A 211 4.63 4.83 -7.55
C GLN A 211 3.39 5.59 -8.09
N PRO A 212 3.08 5.49 -9.39
CA PRO A 212 2.11 6.38 -10.04
C PRO A 212 0.70 6.19 -9.49
N SER A 213 0.27 4.94 -9.31
CA SER A 213 -1.05 4.60 -8.80
C SER A 213 -1.35 5.24 -7.44
N THR A 214 -0.39 5.21 -6.52
CA THR A 214 -0.56 5.81 -5.18
C THR A 214 -0.71 7.32 -5.27
N ILE A 215 0.12 7.98 -6.10
CA ILE A 215 0.04 9.43 -6.29
C ILE A 215 -1.31 9.82 -6.93
N LEU A 216 -1.72 9.10 -7.98
CA LEU A 216 -2.96 9.37 -8.71
C LEU A 216 -4.20 9.23 -7.83
N ILE A 217 -4.27 8.17 -7.02
CA ILE A 217 -5.47 7.90 -6.22
C ILE A 217 -5.54 8.80 -4.97
N ASP A 218 -4.42 9.01 -4.26
CA ASP A 218 -4.47 9.79 -3.02
C ASP A 218 -4.43 11.29 -3.29
N HIS A 219 -3.49 11.76 -4.13
CA HIS A 219 -3.23 13.19 -4.30
C HIS A 219 -3.99 13.83 -5.46
N VAL A 220 -4.48 13.05 -6.43
CA VAL A 220 -5.25 13.59 -7.56
C VAL A 220 -6.74 13.28 -7.38
N HIS A 221 -7.11 11.99 -7.29
CA HIS A 221 -8.49 11.55 -7.10
C HIS A 221 -9.08 11.92 -5.72
N PHE A 222 -8.22 12.08 -4.69
CA PHE A 222 -8.54 12.44 -3.30
C PHE A 222 -8.94 11.26 -2.41
N GLN A 223 -7.93 10.62 -1.80
CA GLN A 223 -8.10 9.52 -0.86
C GLN A 223 -7.00 9.52 0.21
N TYR A 224 -7.28 8.88 1.35
CA TYR A 224 -6.30 8.66 2.43
C TYR A 224 -5.83 7.19 2.47
N ASN A 225 -5.51 6.56 1.33
CA ASN A 225 -5.12 5.14 1.34
C ASN A 225 -3.73 4.92 1.96
N THR A 226 -2.81 5.86 1.75
CA THR A 226 -1.44 5.85 2.28
C THR A 226 -1.39 5.78 3.81
N VAL A 227 -2.39 6.31 4.52
CA VAL A 227 -2.47 6.16 5.99
C VAL A 227 -2.63 4.69 6.39
N MET A 228 -3.62 3.99 5.82
CA MET A 228 -3.81 2.56 6.06
C MET A 228 -2.60 1.75 5.58
N LEU A 229 -2.11 2.00 4.36
CA LEU A 229 -0.95 1.31 3.82
C LEU A 229 0.31 1.56 4.66
N GLY A 230 0.45 2.74 5.25
CA GLY A 230 1.54 3.12 6.14
C GLY A 230 1.50 2.34 7.45
N PHE A 231 0.32 2.13 8.03
CA PHE A 231 0.16 1.25 9.19
C PHE A 231 0.43 -0.23 8.86
N VAL A 232 -0.01 -0.73 7.70
CA VAL A 232 0.35 -2.08 7.22
C VAL A 232 1.87 -2.20 7.07
N LEU A 233 2.52 -1.19 6.50
CA LEU A 233 3.97 -1.18 6.30
C LEU A 233 4.74 -1.06 7.61
N ALA A 234 4.25 -0.28 8.57
CA ALA A 234 4.79 -0.18 9.93
C ALA A 234 4.66 -1.52 10.68
N SER A 235 3.56 -2.25 10.46
CA SER A 235 3.37 -3.60 10.96
C SER A 235 4.41 -4.56 10.37
N MET A 236 4.53 -4.61 9.04
CA MET A 236 5.52 -5.45 8.34
C MET A 236 6.96 -5.08 8.75
N SER A 237 7.27 -3.80 8.87
CA SER A 237 8.58 -3.30 9.34
C SER A 237 8.88 -3.70 10.80
N SER A 238 7.85 -3.81 11.64
CA SER A 238 7.97 -4.30 13.01
C SER A 238 8.14 -5.81 13.07
N MET A 239 7.50 -6.57 12.18
CA MET A 239 7.75 -8.00 11.96
C MET A 239 9.21 -8.26 11.54
N LEU A 240 9.72 -7.48 10.58
CA LEU A 240 11.14 -7.53 10.18
C LEU A 240 12.09 -7.27 11.35
N ALA A 241 11.74 -6.34 12.24
CA ALA A 241 12.53 -6.04 13.43
C ALA A 241 12.35 -7.05 14.59
N GLY A 242 11.43 -8.02 14.48
CA GLY A 242 11.11 -8.93 15.59
C GLY A 242 10.30 -8.29 16.73
N ARG A 243 9.72 -7.11 16.50
CA ARG A 243 8.88 -6.37 17.46
C ARG A 243 7.41 -6.74 17.25
N TYR A 244 7.06 -7.98 17.59
CA TYR A 244 5.76 -8.58 17.23
C TYR A 244 4.54 -7.89 17.87
N LEU A 245 4.66 -7.38 19.09
CA LEU A 245 3.59 -6.66 19.77
C LEU A 245 3.25 -5.36 19.01
N TRP A 246 4.27 -4.59 18.63
CA TRP A 246 4.09 -3.41 17.78
C TRP A 246 3.53 -3.76 16.39
N ALA A 247 3.91 -4.91 15.83
CA ALA A 247 3.32 -5.36 14.58
C ALA A 247 1.80 -5.57 14.69
N ALA A 248 1.33 -6.14 15.81
CA ALA A 248 -0.10 -6.28 16.09
C ALA A 248 -0.78 -4.92 16.25
N VAL A 249 -0.22 -4.01 17.06
CA VAL A 249 -0.77 -2.67 17.28
C VAL A 249 -0.90 -1.88 15.98
N PHE A 250 0.14 -1.84 15.15
CA PHE A 250 0.07 -1.15 13.85
C PHE A 250 -0.92 -1.82 12.89
N PHE A 251 -1.08 -3.13 12.93
CA PHE A 251 -2.07 -3.79 12.09
C PHE A 251 -3.51 -3.50 12.54
N VAL A 252 -3.75 -3.43 13.85
CA VAL A 252 -5.04 -2.97 14.39
C VAL A 252 -5.32 -1.53 13.98
N ALA A 253 -4.32 -0.64 13.99
CA ALA A 253 -4.47 0.72 13.48
C ALA A 253 -4.80 0.75 11.98
N ALA A 254 -4.20 -0.11 11.16
CA ALA A 254 -4.53 -0.24 9.75
C ALA A 254 -6.01 -0.65 9.54
N LEU A 255 -6.47 -1.66 10.26
CA LEU A 255 -7.86 -2.13 10.25
C LEU A 255 -8.81 -1.04 10.77
N GLY A 256 -8.39 -0.29 11.78
CA GLY A 256 -9.15 0.83 12.35
C GLY A 256 -9.26 2.03 11.41
N PHE A 257 -8.40 2.13 10.39
CA PHE A 257 -8.46 3.21 9.40
C PHE A 257 -9.25 2.80 8.15
N LYS A 258 -8.91 1.67 7.52
CA LYS A 258 -9.68 1.13 6.40
C LYS A 258 -9.77 -0.38 6.51
N GLN A 259 -10.98 -0.92 6.51
CA GLN A 259 -11.26 -2.35 6.59
C GLN A 259 -10.63 -3.15 5.45
N MET A 260 -10.30 -2.51 4.32
CA MET A 260 -9.58 -3.12 3.21
C MET A 260 -8.20 -3.69 3.61
N ALA A 261 -7.61 -3.24 4.73
CA ALA A 261 -6.41 -3.85 5.31
C ALA A 261 -6.58 -5.34 5.66
N LEU A 262 -7.81 -5.87 5.73
CA LEU A 262 -8.10 -7.29 5.88
C LEU A 262 -7.48 -8.17 4.80
N TYR A 263 -7.15 -7.61 3.62
CA TYR A 263 -6.44 -8.35 2.57
C TYR A 263 -5.07 -8.86 3.05
N TYR A 264 -4.50 -8.26 4.10
CA TYR A 264 -3.24 -8.69 4.70
C TYR A 264 -3.41 -9.50 5.98
N ALA A 265 -4.63 -9.63 6.51
CA ALA A 265 -4.87 -10.21 7.84
C ALA A 265 -4.37 -11.65 7.93
N PHE A 266 -4.60 -12.47 6.90
CA PHE A 266 -4.09 -13.84 6.85
C PHE A 266 -2.57 -13.91 6.86
N SER A 267 -1.87 -13.00 6.16
CA SER A 267 -0.40 -12.96 6.16
C SER A 267 0.18 -12.48 7.48
N VAL A 268 -0.45 -11.46 8.07
CA VAL A 268 -0.08 -10.99 9.41
C VAL A 268 -0.26 -12.10 10.43
N PHE A 269 -1.42 -12.73 10.45
CA PHE A 269 -1.76 -13.84 11.34
C PHE A 269 -0.78 -15.01 11.16
N SER A 270 -0.60 -15.48 9.92
CA SER A 270 0.25 -16.64 9.62
C SER A 270 1.70 -16.42 10.03
N PHE A 271 2.25 -15.23 9.76
CA PHE A 271 3.62 -14.91 10.16
C PHE A 271 3.78 -14.82 11.68
N LEU A 272 2.86 -14.14 12.37
CA LEU A 272 2.92 -13.96 13.82
C LEU A 272 2.70 -15.28 14.56
N LEU A 273 1.70 -16.06 14.15
CA LEU A 273 1.43 -17.38 14.71
C LEU A 273 2.60 -18.34 14.42
N GLY A 274 3.09 -18.39 13.18
CA GLY A 274 4.26 -19.19 12.82
C GLY A 274 5.49 -18.81 13.64
N SER A 275 5.70 -17.52 13.89
CA SER A 275 6.75 -17.02 14.79
C SER A 275 6.56 -17.41 16.25
N CYS A 276 5.36 -17.80 16.67
CA CYS A 276 5.07 -18.32 18.02
C CYS A 276 5.13 -19.83 18.11
N VAL A 277 4.91 -20.55 17.00
CA VAL A 277 4.87 -22.02 16.96
C VAL A 277 6.23 -22.62 16.60
N PHE A 278 7.04 -21.93 15.78
CA PHE A 278 8.31 -22.46 15.27
C PHE A 278 9.52 -21.57 15.66
N PRO A 279 10.14 -21.79 16.84
CA PRO A 279 9.80 -22.75 17.90
C PRO A 279 8.68 -22.25 18.82
N LEU A 280 8.09 -23.17 19.60
CA LEU A 280 6.95 -22.89 20.47
C LEU A 280 7.31 -21.87 21.56
N ARG A 281 6.59 -20.75 21.59
CA ARG A 281 6.80 -19.60 22.49
C ARG A 281 5.45 -19.07 22.98
N PRO A 282 4.82 -19.74 23.98
CA PRO A 282 3.48 -19.38 24.45
C PRO A 282 3.39 -17.96 25.01
N GLY A 283 4.43 -17.48 25.72
CA GLY A 283 4.45 -16.10 26.23
C GLY A 283 4.41 -15.04 25.13
N ARG A 284 4.99 -15.33 23.95
CA ARG A 284 4.89 -14.45 22.78
C ARG A 284 3.47 -14.44 22.21
N PHE A 285 2.84 -15.61 22.12
CA PHE A 285 1.47 -15.74 21.65
C PHE A 285 0.51 -14.94 22.54
N LEU A 286 0.58 -15.15 23.87
CA LEU A 286 -0.22 -14.41 24.84
C LEU A 286 0.06 -12.90 24.78
N GLY A 287 1.33 -12.49 24.67
CA GLY A 287 1.69 -11.08 24.53
C GLY A 287 1.15 -10.42 23.26
N ILE A 288 1.16 -11.13 22.12
CA ILE A 288 0.56 -10.64 20.88
C ILE A 288 -0.96 -10.55 21.02
N ALA A 289 -1.62 -11.60 21.54
CA ALA A 289 -3.06 -11.61 21.73
C ALA A 289 -3.53 -10.48 22.65
N LEU A 290 -2.85 -10.28 23.78
CA LEU A 290 -3.12 -9.17 24.70
C LEU A 290 -2.90 -7.82 24.02
N ALA A 291 -1.79 -7.63 23.30
CA ALA A 291 -1.53 -6.39 22.58
C ALA A 291 -2.60 -6.08 21.52
N THR A 292 -3.11 -7.10 20.82
CA THR A 292 -4.21 -6.96 19.87
C THR A 292 -5.51 -6.53 20.56
N VAL A 293 -5.89 -7.19 21.67
CA VAL A 293 -7.11 -6.87 22.43
C VAL A 293 -7.03 -5.45 22.99
N VAL A 294 -5.90 -5.09 23.61
CA VAL A 294 -5.68 -3.73 24.16
C VAL A 294 -5.71 -2.68 23.04
N ALA A 295 -5.11 -2.95 21.89
CA ALA A 295 -5.15 -2.01 20.76
C ALA A 295 -6.58 -1.80 20.22
N PHE A 296 -7.40 -2.85 20.13
CA PHE A 296 -8.81 -2.70 19.74
C PHE A 296 -9.62 -1.97 20.81
N ALA A 297 -9.40 -2.28 22.09
CA ALA A 297 -10.05 -1.58 23.19
C ALA A 297 -9.72 -0.08 23.16
N LEU A 298 -8.44 0.29 23.00
CA LEU A 298 -8.01 1.69 22.90
C LEU A 298 -8.58 2.39 21.65
N LEU A 299 -8.68 1.67 20.52
CA LEU A 299 -9.28 2.20 19.30
C LEU A 299 -10.77 2.50 19.47
N LEU A 300 -11.52 1.63 20.14
CA LEU A 300 -12.98 1.79 20.32
C LEU A 300 -13.34 2.68 21.51
N LEU A 301 -12.42 2.87 22.46
CA LEU A 301 -12.68 3.56 23.72
C LEU A 301 -13.26 4.97 23.55
N PRO A 302 -12.74 5.86 22.68
CA PRO A 302 -13.30 7.20 22.51
C PRO A 302 -14.73 7.17 21.94
N LEU A 303 -15.03 6.20 21.07
CA LEU A 303 -16.38 6.01 20.54
C LEU A 303 -17.33 5.64 21.68
N VAL A 304 -16.99 4.60 22.44
CA VAL A 304 -17.80 4.09 23.57
C VAL A 304 -18.02 5.15 24.65
N LEU A 305 -16.96 5.87 25.05
CA LEU A 305 -17.07 6.93 26.05
C LEU A 305 -17.92 8.10 25.52
N GLY A 306 -17.77 8.45 24.24
CA GLY A 306 -18.60 9.45 23.58
C GLY A 306 -20.08 9.06 23.59
N THR A 307 -20.40 7.81 23.25
CA THR A 307 -21.77 7.29 23.31
C THR A 307 -22.37 7.40 24.70
N LEU A 308 -21.63 6.95 25.73
CA LEU A 308 -22.11 6.94 27.11
C LEU A 308 -22.29 8.37 27.63
N TYR A 309 -21.40 9.29 27.24
CA TYR A 309 -21.52 10.70 27.60
C TYR A 309 -22.74 11.36 26.95
N ASP A 310 -22.99 11.10 25.67
CA ASP A 310 -24.16 11.61 24.95
C ASP A 310 -25.47 11.04 25.53
N ALA A 311 -25.50 9.73 25.78
CA ALA A 311 -26.65 9.06 26.40
C ALA A 311 -26.94 9.61 27.81
N HIS A 312 -25.91 9.86 28.63
CA HIS A 312 -26.07 10.49 29.94
C HIS A 312 -26.65 11.91 29.86
N ARG A 313 -26.42 12.63 28.75
CA ARG A 313 -27.01 13.95 28.49
C ARG A 313 -28.42 13.89 27.88
N GLY A 314 -28.96 12.69 27.67
CA GLY A 314 -30.25 12.49 27.00
C GLY A 314 -30.21 12.76 25.50
N ILE A 315 -29.04 12.65 24.86
CA ILE A 315 -28.89 12.77 23.41
C ILE A 315 -29.15 11.40 22.77
N ASP A 316 -30.13 11.34 21.87
CA ASP A 316 -30.43 10.14 21.09
C ASP A 316 -29.44 9.98 19.92
N ALA A 317 -29.06 8.73 19.62
CA ALA A 317 -28.27 8.36 18.45
C ALA A 317 -29.05 8.57 17.13
N ARG A 318 -30.38 8.57 17.18
CA ARG A 318 -31.27 8.77 16.02
C ARG A 318 -32.34 9.83 16.31
N PRO A 319 -31.98 11.11 16.32
CA PRO A 319 -32.92 12.19 16.65
C PRO A 319 -34.11 12.29 15.68
N ASP A 320 -33.98 11.76 14.46
CA ASP A 320 -35.02 11.81 13.42
C ASP A 320 -36.00 10.61 13.46
N TYR A 321 -35.90 9.73 14.46
CA TYR A 321 -36.72 8.53 14.56
C TYR A 321 -37.60 8.53 15.81
N ASP A 322 -38.92 8.70 15.61
CA ASP A 322 -39.92 8.62 16.67
C ASP A 322 -40.41 7.17 16.83
N GLY A 323 -39.89 6.43 17.82
CA GLY A 323 -40.36 5.08 18.11
C GLY A 323 -39.43 4.25 18.99
N PRO A 324 -39.83 3.01 19.35
CA PRO A 324 -38.93 2.07 20.01
C PRO A 324 -37.74 1.76 19.08
N PRO A 325 -36.54 1.50 19.62
CA PRO A 325 -35.36 1.27 18.80
C PRO A 325 -35.62 0.22 17.71
N PRO A 326 -35.30 0.50 16.43
CA PRO A 326 -35.49 -0.47 15.38
C PRO A 326 -34.58 -1.69 15.61
N PRO A 327 -34.92 -2.86 15.05
CA PRO A 327 -34.11 -4.05 15.22
C PRO A 327 -32.68 -3.82 14.71
N LEU A 328 -31.71 -4.38 15.42
CA LEU A 328 -30.30 -4.24 15.09
C LEU A 328 -30.03 -4.76 13.66
N PRO A 329 -29.28 -4.01 12.83
CA PRO A 329 -29.07 -4.35 11.42
C PRO A 329 -28.24 -5.62 11.24
N LEU A 330 -27.44 -5.98 12.23
CA LEU A 330 -26.77 -7.28 12.34
C LEU A 330 -27.27 -7.96 13.60
N LEU A 331 -27.46 -9.28 13.52
CA LEU A 331 -27.94 -10.10 14.64
C LEU A 331 -29.26 -9.56 15.22
N PRO A 332 -30.34 -9.42 14.42
CA PRO A 332 -31.60 -8.79 14.85
C PRO A 332 -32.23 -9.46 16.07
N TRP A 333 -31.99 -10.77 16.27
CA TRP A 333 -32.42 -11.55 17.43
C TRP A 333 -31.89 -11.01 18.78
N LEU A 334 -30.80 -10.25 18.77
CA LEU A 334 -30.29 -9.62 19.99
C LEU A 334 -31.24 -8.54 20.52
N THR A 335 -32.03 -7.91 19.66
CA THR A 335 -32.99 -6.86 20.05
C THR A 335 -34.04 -7.40 21.00
N ASP A 336 -34.44 -8.67 20.84
CA ASP A 336 -35.44 -9.33 21.69
C ASP A 336 -34.88 -9.76 23.06
N VAL A 337 -33.54 -9.82 23.19
CA VAL A 337 -32.83 -10.32 24.38
C VAL A 337 -32.26 -9.17 25.22
N LEU A 338 -31.87 -8.07 24.58
CA LEU A 338 -31.25 -6.92 25.24
C LEU A 338 -32.31 -5.99 25.79
N ASP A 339 -32.18 -5.60 27.07
CA ASP A 339 -32.96 -4.49 27.62
C ASP A 339 -32.58 -3.17 26.93
N THR A 340 -33.49 -2.62 26.14
CA THR A 340 -33.33 -1.37 25.40
C THR A 340 -33.22 -0.15 26.31
N ASN A 341 -33.61 -0.26 27.58
CA ASN A 341 -33.50 0.82 28.57
C ASN A 341 -32.19 0.77 29.37
N ALA A 342 -31.35 -0.25 29.17
CA ALA A 342 -30.12 -0.40 29.91
C ALA A 342 -29.01 0.56 29.44
N ILE A 343 -28.12 0.96 30.36
CA ILE A 343 -27.02 1.90 30.10
C ILE A 343 -26.07 1.43 28.99
N TYR A 344 -25.93 0.11 28.79
CA TYR A 344 -25.07 -0.45 27.76
C TYR A 344 -25.70 -0.45 26.36
N TYR A 345 -27.02 -0.29 26.24
CA TYR A 345 -27.73 -0.47 24.97
C TYR A 345 -27.28 0.52 23.88
N PRO A 346 -27.13 1.84 24.14
CA PRO A 346 -26.64 2.79 23.14
C PRO A 346 -25.26 2.41 22.58
N VAL A 347 -24.39 1.85 23.42
CA VAL A 347 -23.06 1.38 23.00
C VAL A 347 -23.18 0.18 22.07
N VAL A 348 -24.04 -0.79 22.41
CA VAL A 348 -24.28 -1.96 21.55
C VAL A 348 -24.87 -1.53 20.22
N GLU A 349 -25.87 -0.66 20.22
CA GLU A 349 -26.49 -0.16 19.00
C GLU A 349 -25.46 0.54 18.10
N GLN A 350 -24.67 1.45 18.65
CA GLN A 350 -23.66 2.17 17.88
C GLN A 350 -22.58 1.25 17.32
N LEU A 351 -22.08 0.29 18.10
CA LEU A 351 -21.07 -0.66 17.63
C LEU A 351 -21.61 -1.57 16.53
N VAL A 352 -22.84 -2.05 16.66
CA VAL A 352 -23.48 -2.89 15.65
C VAL A 352 -23.73 -2.11 14.36
N GLN A 353 -24.24 -0.88 14.46
CA GLN A 353 -24.42 0.00 13.30
C GLN A 353 -23.07 0.30 12.62
N MET A 354 -22.04 0.64 13.39
CA MET A 354 -20.70 0.87 12.87
C MET A 354 -20.20 -0.35 12.08
N VAL A 355 -20.31 -1.56 12.62
CA VAL A 355 -19.89 -2.79 11.93
C VAL A 355 -20.69 -3.01 10.66
N HIS A 356 -22.01 -2.76 10.67
CA HIS A 356 -22.87 -2.85 9.50
C HIS A 356 -22.47 -1.86 8.39
N ARG A 357 -22.06 -0.64 8.75
CA ARG A 357 -21.55 0.36 7.79
C ARG A 357 -20.20 -0.02 7.22
N ILE A 358 -19.28 -0.52 8.05
CA ILE A 358 -17.94 -0.94 7.63
C ILE A 358 -18.02 -2.13 6.66
N PHE A 359 -18.96 -3.06 6.88
CA PHE A 359 -19.15 -4.26 6.08
C PHE A 359 -20.56 -4.30 5.45
N PRO A 360 -20.77 -3.61 4.32
CA PRO A 360 -22.07 -3.57 3.66
C PRO A 360 -22.34 -4.88 2.90
N PHE A 361 -22.86 -5.89 3.61
CA PHE A 361 -23.13 -7.23 3.06
C PHE A 361 -24.20 -7.24 1.94
N ALA A 362 -25.01 -6.20 1.83
CA ALA A 362 -26.07 -6.08 0.82
C ALA A 362 -25.56 -5.71 -0.59
N ARG A 363 -24.29 -5.31 -0.74
CA ARG A 363 -23.71 -4.90 -2.04
C ARG A 363 -23.47 -6.11 -2.96
N GLY A 364 -23.82 -5.99 -4.24
CA GLY A 364 -23.75 -7.07 -5.23
C GLY A 364 -22.36 -7.25 -5.86
N LEU A 365 -22.09 -8.44 -6.41
CA LEU A 365 -20.78 -8.81 -7.03
C LEU A 365 -20.35 -7.90 -8.19
N PHE A 366 -21.31 -7.28 -8.89
CA PHE A 366 -21.07 -6.54 -10.14
C PHE A 366 -21.46 -5.07 -10.06
N GLU A 367 -21.46 -4.49 -8.86
CA GLU A 367 -21.77 -3.07 -8.63
C GLU A 367 -20.76 -2.17 -9.35
N ASP A 368 -19.47 -2.50 -9.26
CA ASP A 368 -18.38 -1.84 -9.99
C ASP A 368 -17.80 -2.73 -11.10
N LYS A 369 -17.29 -2.10 -12.16
CA LYS A 369 -16.54 -2.78 -13.23
C LYS A 369 -15.07 -2.85 -12.83
N VAL A 370 -14.67 -3.92 -12.16
CA VAL A 370 -13.31 -4.08 -11.61
C VAL A 370 -12.55 -5.16 -12.36
N ALA A 371 -11.24 -4.99 -12.53
CA ALA A 371 -10.31 -5.97 -13.11
C ALA A 371 -10.11 -7.23 -12.23
N ASN A 372 -11.19 -7.83 -11.74
CA ASN A 372 -11.19 -9.06 -10.96
C ASN A 372 -11.67 -10.26 -11.82
N PHE A 373 -11.51 -11.47 -11.27
CA PHE A 373 -11.87 -12.71 -11.95
C PHE A 373 -13.36 -12.76 -12.32
N TRP A 374 -14.23 -12.31 -11.41
CA TRP A 374 -15.68 -12.39 -11.57
C TRP A 374 -16.20 -11.50 -12.70
N CYS A 375 -15.74 -10.25 -12.78
CA CYS A 375 -16.11 -9.33 -13.85
C CYS A 375 -15.64 -9.84 -15.21
N ALA A 376 -14.40 -10.36 -15.30
CA ALA A 376 -13.89 -10.96 -16.52
C ALA A 376 -14.68 -12.21 -16.94
N LEU A 377 -14.96 -13.12 -15.99
CA LEU A 377 -15.74 -14.33 -16.24
C LEU A 377 -17.18 -14.01 -16.64
N ASN A 378 -17.78 -12.96 -16.07
CA ASN A 378 -19.14 -12.54 -16.38
C ASN A 378 -19.35 -12.15 -17.86
N VAL A 379 -18.28 -11.79 -18.57
CA VAL A 379 -18.35 -11.51 -20.01
C VAL A 379 -18.67 -12.77 -20.80
N VAL A 380 -18.02 -13.89 -20.44
CA VAL A 380 -18.11 -15.19 -21.11
C VAL A 380 -19.29 -16.00 -20.57
N ILE A 381 -19.39 -16.14 -19.25
CA ILE A 381 -20.45 -16.85 -18.54
C ILE A 381 -21.28 -15.81 -17.82
N LYS A 382 -22.55 -15.59 -18.18
CA LYS A 382 -23.41 -14.56 -17.55
C LYS A 382 -23.74 -14.91 -16.08
N LEU A 383 -22.79 -14.67 -15.18
CA LEU A 383 -22.85 -14.97 -13.75
C LEU A 383 -24.02 -14.27 -13.05
N ARG A 384 -24.48 -13.12 -13.58
CA ARG A 384 -25.68 -12.42 -13.11
C ARG A 384 -26.97 -13.25 -13.13
N LYS A 385 -27.00 -14.37 -13.86
CA LYS A 385 -28.16 -15.28 -13.90
C LYS A 385 -28.25 -16.20 -12.68
N TYR A 386 -27.21 -16.29 -11.86
CA TYR A 386 -27.16 -17.15 -10.69
C TYR A 386 -27.55 -16.40 -9.41
N PRO A 387 -28.07 -17.10 -8.38
CA PRO A 387 -28.39 -16.50 -7.08
C PRO A 387 -27.17 -15.85 -6.43
N SER A 388 -27.37 -14.71 -5.75
CA SER A 388 -26.30 -13.95 -5.09
C SER A 388 -25.63 -14.78 -4.01
N GLU A 389 -26.36 -15.63 -3.30
CA GLU A 389 -25.83 -16.50 -2.23
C GLU A 389 -24.83 -17.52 -2.79
N LEU A 390 -25.11 -18.05 -3.99
CA LEU A 390 -24.20 -18.98 -4.66
C LEU A 390 -22.91 -18.25 -5.08
N LEU A 391 -23.04 -17.04 -5.63
CA LEU A 391 -21.91 -16.21 -6.03
C LEU A 391 -21.05 -15.79 -4.82
N GLN A 392 -21.66 -15.43 -3.70
CA GLN A 392 -20.98 -15.12 -2.44
C GLN A 392 -20.17 -16.32 -1.93
N ARG A 393 -20.78 -17.52 -1.89
CA ARG A 393 -20.11 -18.75 -1.47
C ARG A 393 -18.97 -19.13 -2.42
N GLY A 394 -19.19 -19.01 -3.74
CA GLY A 394 -18.17 -19.25 -4.75
C GLY A 394 -16.97 -18.30 -4.61
N ALA A 395 -17.23 -17.02 -4.41
CA ALA A 395 -16.22 -16.00 -4.16
C ALA A 395 -15.42 -16.25 -2.88
N LEU A 396 -16.09 -16.64 -1.80
CA LEU A 396 -15.43 -17.02 -0.55
C LEU A 396 -14.49 -18.21 -0.76
N LEU A 397 -14.98 -19.28 -1.39
CA LEU A 397 -14.18 -20.49 -1.64
C LEU A 397 -12.98 -20.22 -2.55
N ALA A 398 -13.18 -19.47 -3.65
CA ALA A 398 -12.09 -19.11 -4.56
C ALA A 398 -11.05 -18.22 -3.87
N THR A 399 -11.49 -17.25 -3.08
CA THR A 399 -10.60 -16.39 -2.28
C THR A 399 -9.77 -17.23 -1.33
N LEU A 400 -10.41 -18.08 -0.52
CA LEU A 400 -9.72 -18.98 0.42
C LEU A 400 -8.73 -19.90 -0.31
N ALA A 401 -9.13 -20.51 -1.42
CA ALA A 401 -8.25 -21.36 -2.23
C ALA A 401 -7.02 -20.62 -2.74
N SER A 402 -7.14 -19.33 -3.09
CA SER A 402 -6.01 -18.52 -3.56
C SER A 402 -5.08 -18.07 -2.42
N ILE A 403 -5.62 -17.74 -1.25
CA ILE A 403 -4.82 -17.18 -0.14
C ILE A 403 -4.26 -18.25 0.80
N ILE A 404 -4.86 -19.43 0.91
CA ILE A 404 -4.37 -20.48 1.81
C ILE A 404 -2.92 -20.89 1.47
N PRO A 405 -2.54 -21.19 0.21
CA PRO A 405 -1.18 -21.60 -0.12
C PRO A 405 -0.08 -20.62 0.32
N PRO A 406 -0.09 -19.32 -0.05
CA PRO A 406 0.97 -18.39 0.37
C PRO A 406 1.02 -18.22 1.90
N ASN A 407 -0.11 -18.31 2.59
CA ASN A 407 -0.19 -18.15 4.03
C ASN A 407 0.27 -19.40 4.81
N LEU A 408 0.02 -20.61 4.29
CA LEU A 408 0.61 -21.83 4.83
C LEU A 408 2.15 -21.81 4.70
N ILE A 409 2.67 -21.37 3.56
CA ILE A 409 4.12 -21.19 3.37
C ILE A 409 4.68 -20.26 4.44
N LEU A 410 4.04 -19.11 4.65
CA LEU A 410 4.48 -18.11 5.62
C LEU A 410 4.35 -18.60 7.08
N PHE A 411 3.33 -19.40 7.39
CA PHE A 411 3.13 -20.01 8.70
C PHE A 411 4.23 -21.02 9.04
N PHE A 412 4.51 -21.97 8.13
CA PHE A 412 5.54 -22.99 8.36
C PHE A 412 6.96 -22.46 8.21
N ARG A 413 7.15 -21.39 7.43
CA ARG A 413 8.44 -20.73 7.21
C ARG A 413 8.28 -19.22 7.45
N PRO A 414 8.19 -18.76 8.71
CA PRO A 414 8.02 -17.34 9.06
C PRO A 414 9.33 -16.55 8.85
N ARG A 415 9.84 -16.55 7.62
CA ARG A 415 11.07 -15.88 7.19
C ARG A 415 10.77 -14.44 6.79
N LYS A 416 11.57 -13.53 7.34
CA LYS A 416 11.51 -12.09 7.10
C LYS A 416 11.65 -11.70 5.63
N SER A 417 12.44 -12.45 4.86
CA SER A 417 12.62 -12.24 3.42
C SER A 417 11.36 -12.49 2.59
N LEU A 418 10.45 -13.34 3.07
CA LEU A 418 9.25 -13.74 2.33
C LEU A 418 8.06 -12.79 2.54
N LEU A 419 8.15 -11.87 3.51
CA LEU A 419 7.03 -11.00 3.90
C LEU A 419 6.43 -10.21 2.71
N PRO A 420 7.21 -9.47 1.89
CA PRO A 420 6.61 -8.71 0.78
C PRO A 420 5.95 -9.61 -0.26
N LEU A 421 6.58 -10.74 -0.61
CA LEU A 421 6.00 -11.70 -1.57
C LEU A 421 4.71 -12.33 -1.05
N ALA A 422 4.67 -12.75 0.22
CA ALA A 422 3.49 -13.37 0.81
C ALA A 422 2.33 -12.37 0.95
N PHE A 423 2.62 -11.12 1.32
CA PHE A 423 1.62 -10.06 1.38
C PHE A 423 1.09 -9.71 -0.01
N ALA A 424 1.98 -9.59 -1.02
CA ALA A 424 1.58 -9.34 -2.40
C ALA A 424 0.71 -10.47 -2.97
N THR A 425 1.13 -11.72 -2.79
CA THR A 425 0.39 -12.90 -3.27
C THR A 425 -0.98 -13.00 -2.63
N THR A 426 -1.07 -12.80 -1.31
CA THR A 426 -2.34 -12.84 -0.57
C THR A 426 -3.26 -11.69 -1.01
N ALA A 427 -2.75 -10.47 -1.12
CA ALA A 427 -3.53 -9.32 -1.56
C ALA A 427 -4.00 -9.45 -3.01
N TRP A 428 -3.20 -10.06 -3.90
CA TRP A 428 -3.63 -10.38 -5.26
C TRP A 428 -4.76 -11.42 -5.26
N GLY A 429 -4.67 -12.45 -4.42
CA GLY A 429 -5.73 -13.44 -4.25
C GLY A 429 -7.06 -12.82 -3.81
N PHE A 430 -7.03 -11.95 -2.79
CA PHE A 430 -8.20 -11.17 -2.39
C PHE A 430 -8.73 -10.28 -3.52
N PHE A 431 -7.86 -9.50 -4.19
CA PHE A 431 -8.28 -8.61 -5.27
C PHE A 431 -8.94 -9.35 -6.44
N LEU A 432 -8.42 -10.52 -6.82
CA LEU A 432 -8.93 -11.28 -7.94
C LEU A 432 -10.24 -12.01 -7.63
N PHE A 433 -10.36 -12.59 -6.42
CA PHE A 433 -11.41 -13.57 -6.13
C PHE A 433 -12.41 -13.14 -5.05
N SER A 434 -12.21 -12.00 -4.38
CA SER A 434 -13.17 -11.51 -3.38
C SER A 434 -14.50 -11.12 -4.03
N TYR A 435 -15.57 -11.23 -3.24
CA TYR A 435 -16.93 -10.89 -3.66
C TYR A 435 -17.13 -9.38 -3.84
N GLN A 436 -16.46 -8.57 -3.00
CA GLN A 436 -16.47 -7.11 -3.09
C GLN A 436 -15.04 -6.62 -3.26
N VAL A 437 -14.82 -5.92 -4.36
CA VAL A 437 -13.55 -5.34 -4.77
C VAL A 437 -13.86 -4.02 -5.47
N HIS A 438 -13.02 -3.02 -5.29
CA HIS A 438 -13.10 -1.75 -6.00
C HIS A 438 -11.88 -1.56 -6.90
N GLU A 439 -11.99 -0.78 -7.98
CA GLU A 439 -10.88 -0.49 -8.90
C GLU A 439 -9.63 0.02 -8.14
N LYS A 440 -9.84 0.92 -7.19
CA LYS A 440 -8.82 1.53 -6.31
C LYS A 440 -8.09 0.51 -5.43
N SER A 441 -8.70 -0.65 -5.16
CA SER A 441 -8.10 -1.67 -4.29
C SER A 441 -6.92 -2.41 -4.93
N ALA A 442 -6.64 -2.18 -6.23
CA ALA A 442 -5.41 -2.63 -6.88
C ALA A 442 -4.15 -2.09 -6.18
N LEU A 443 -4.24 -0.97 -5.46
CA LEU A 443 -3.13 -0.45 -4.64
C LEU A 443 -2.65 -1.45 -3.58
N LEU A 444 -3.55 -2.30 -3.06
CA LEU A 444 -3.25 -3.20 -1.96
C LEU A 444 -2.24 -4.29 -2.35
N PRO A 445 -2.39 -5.01 -3.47
CA PRO A 445 -1.33 -5.90 -3.92
C PRO A 445 -0.11 -5.17 -4.51
N LEU A 446 -0.30 -3.99 -5.11
CA LEU A 446 0.81 -3.24 -5.70
C LEU A 446 1.81 -2.74 -4.64
N MET A 447 1.35 -2.29 -3.47
CA MET A 447 2.23 -1.82 -2.39
C MET A 447 3.30 -2.87 -1.98
N PRO A 448 2.96 -4.08 -1.51
CA PRO A 448 3.97 -5.08 -1.15
C PRO A 448 4.77 -5.59 -2.37
N MET A 449 4.20 -5.54 -3.58
CA MET A 449 4.93 -5.88 -4.80
C MET A 449 5.99 -4.82 -5.14
N THR A 450 5.73 -3.52 -4.95
CA THR A 450 6.75 -2.46 -5.14
C THR A 450 7.85 -2.53 -4.09
N LEU A 451 7.54 -2.97 -2.86
CA LEU A 451 8.55 -3.19 -1.82
C LEU A 451 9.60 -4.25 -2.21
N LEU A 452 9.31 -5.15 -3.16
CA LEU A 452 10.28 -6.13 -3.67
C LEU A 452 11.53 -5.45 -4.26
N LEU A 453 11.41 -4.21 -4.76
CA LEU A 453 12.54 -3.44 -5.28
C LEU A 453 13.63 -3.20 -4.23
N ALA A 454 13.28 -3.20 -2.94
CA ALA A 454 14.21 -3.02 -1.83
C ALA A 454 14.91 -4.34 -1.40
N GLY A 455 14.50 -5.49 -1.95
CA GLY A 455 14.99 -6.82 -1.59
C GLY A 455 16.27 -7.24 -2.33
N LYS A 456 16.76 -8.45 -2.02
CA LYS A 456 17.90 -9.05 -2.72
C LYS A 456 17.55 -9.20 -4.20
N GLN A 457 18.39 -8.64 -5.08
CA GLN A 457 18.11 -8.55 -6.53
C GLN A 457 16.85 -7.73 -6.90
N GLY A 458 16.31 -6.91 -6.01
CA GLY A 458 15.08 -6.14 -6.26
C GLY A 458 15.16 -5.17 -7.44
N LEU A 459 16.31 -4.51 -7.65
CA LEU A 459 16.57 -3.68 -8.83
C LEU A 459 17.23 -4.44 -10.00
N SER A 460 17.22 -5.77 -9.97
CA SER A 460 17.61 -6.59 -11.12
C SER A 460 16.68 -6.32 -12.32
N ARG A 461 17.13 -6.68 -13.52
CA ARG A 461 16.34 -6.53 -14.76
C ARG A 461 14.98 -7.26 -14.65
N ASP A 462 14.99 -8.53 -14.24
CA ASP A 462 13.79 -9.36 -14.10
C ASP A 462 12.79 -8.82 -13.05
N THR A 463 13.23 -8.55 -11.82
CA THR A 463 12.30 -8.02 -10.79
C THR A 463 11.76 -6.65 -11.17
N ARG A 464 12.57 -5.77 -11.78
CA ARG A 464 12.09 -4.49 -12.30
C ARG A 464 11.07 -4.67 -13.42
N ALA A 465 11.24 -5.63 -14.32
CA ALA A 465 10.28 -5.91 -15.38
C ALA A 465 8.91 -6.32 -14.82
N TRP A 466 8.88 -7.23 -13.85
CA TRP A 466 7.63 -7.71 -13.23
C TRP A 466 6.95 -6.69 -12.34
N VAL A 467 7.69 -6.03 -11.44
CA VAL A 467 7.15 -4.95 -10.59
C VAL A 467 6.72 -3.77 -11.46
N GLY A 468 7.51 -3.46 -12.49
CA GLY A 468 7.23 -2.46 -13.50
C GLY A 468 5.92 -2.70 -14.24
N PHE A 469 5.77 -3.90 -14.79
CA PHE A 469 4.58 -4.36 -15.47
C PHE A 469 3.34 -4.24 -14.59
N ALA A 470 3.37 -4.77 -13.36
CA ALA A 470 2.23 -4.73 -12.46
C ALA A 470 1.78 -3.30 -12.13
N ASN A 471 2.71 -2.35 -11.91
CA ASN A 471 2.35 -0.97 -11.61
C ASN A 471 1.80 -0.19 -12.80
N ILE A 472 2.36 -0.41 -14.00
CA ILE A 472 1.82 0.21 -15.22
C ILE A 472 0.43 -0.38 -15.52
N LEU A 473 0.26 -1.69 -15.40
CA LEU A 473 -1.03 -2.36 -15.53
C LEU A 473 -2.02 -1.83 -14.48
N GLY A 474 -1.58 -1.70 -13.23
CA GLY A 474 -2.33 -1.11 -12.13
C GLY A 474 -2.90 0.26 -12.46
N ALA A 475 -2.02 1.19 -12.85
CA ALA A 475 -2.43 2.52 -13.30
C ALA A 475 -3.39 2.45 -14.50
N TRP A 476 -3.11 1.60 -15.49
CA TRP A 476 -3.95 1.44 -16.68
C TRP A 476 -5.35 0.91 -16.39
N THR A 477 -5.50 -0.05 -15.47
CA THR A 477 -6.83 -0.55 -15.07
C THR A 477 -7.68 0.48 -14.34
N MET A 478 -7.05 1.49 -13.73
CA MET A 478 -7.74 2.60 -13.07
C MET A 478 -7.94 3.82 -13.99
N TYR A 479 -7.49 3.76 -15.24
CA TYR A 479 -7.67 4.89 -16.17
C TYR A 479 -9.14 5.27 -16.40
N PRO A 480 -10.10 4.33 -16.57
CA PRO A 480 -11.51 4.69 -16.72
C PRO A 480 -12.05 5.53 -15.55
N LEU A 481 -11.63 5.24 -14.31
CA LEU A 481 -11.95 6.06 -13.13
C LEU A 481 -11.36 7.47 -13.23
N LEU A 482 -10.07 7.56 -13.57
CA LEU A 482 -9.36 8.84 -13.67
C LEU A 482 -9.88 9.71 -14.83
N LYS A 483 -10.33 9.10 -15.92
CA LYS A 483 -10.91 9.82 -17.07
C LYS A 483 -12.22 10.52 -16.71
N ARG A 484 -13.07 9.93 -15.85
CA ARG A 484 -14.37 10.52 -15.44
C ARG A 484 -14.24 11.88 -14.76
N VAL A 485 -13.03 12.22 -14.30
CA VAL A 485 -12.72 13.43 -13.55
C VAL A 485 -11.61 14.24 -14.22
N ASP A 486 -11.42 14.03 -15.54
CA ASP A 486 -10.49 14.76 -16.41
C ASP A 486 -9.00 14.67 -15.98
N LEU A 487 -8.60 13.54 -15.42
CA LEU A 487 -7.24 13.30 -14.90
C LEU A 487 -6.34 12.49 -15.84
N SER A 488 -6.61 12.51 -17.14
CA SER A 488 -5.82 11.76 -18.15
C SER A 488 -4.38 12.28 -18.27
N VAL A 489 -4.15 13.59 -18.11
CA VAL A 489 -2.81 14.19 -18.17
C VAL A 489 -1.92 13.76 -17.01
N PRO A 490 -2.32 13.94 -15.72
CA PRO A 490 -1.49 13.46 -14.61
C PRO A 490 -1.28 11.94 -14.67
N TYR A 491 -2.28 11.16 -15.13
CA TYR A 491 -2.12 9.73 -15.40
C TYR A 491 -0.96 9.44 -16.36
N ALA A 492 -0.96 10.08 -17.54
CA ALA A 492 0.04 9.85 -18.56
C ALA A 492 1.43 10.29 -18.08
N VAL A 493 1.54 11.48 -17.49
CA VAL A 493 2.82 12.04 -17.02
C VAL A 493 3.44 11.16 -15.93
N LEU A 494 2.70 10.83 -14.88
CA LEU A 494 3.23 10.07 -13.75
C LEU A 494 3.56 8.62 -14.15
N THR A 495 2.72 7.98 -14.97
CA THR A 495 2.95 6.61 -15.42
C THR A 495 4.15 6.51 -16.36
N LEU A 496 4.26 7.42 -17.34
CA LEU A 496 5.39 7.44 -18.28
C LEU A 496 6.70 7.87 -17.62
N LEU A 497 6.66 8.82 -16.68
CA LEU A 497 7.84 9.20 -15.89
C LEU A 497 8.35 8.01 -15.09
N TRP A 498 7.46 7.28 -14.41
CA TRP A 498 7.86 6.11 -13.64
C TRP A 498 8.40 4.98 -14.52
N ALA A 499 7.79 4.76 -15.70
CA ALA A 499 8.30 3.82 -16.70
C ALA A 499 9.71 4.22 -17.18
N TYR A 500 9.93 5.50 -17.47
CA TYR A 500 11.25 6.05 -17.81
C TYR A 500 12.28 5.82 -16.71
N LEU A 501 11.95 6.21 -15.47
CA LEU A 501 12.85 6.05 -14.33
C LEU A 501 13.29 4.60 -14.14
N LEU A 502 12.42 3.62 -14.36
CA LEU A 502 12.75 2.20 -14.23
C LEU A 502 13.29 1.55 -15.51
N GLY A 503 13.36 2.26 -16.64
CA GLY A 503 13.82 1.72 -17.92
C GLY A 503 12.86 0.70 -18.52
N LEU A 504 11.56 0.98 -18.46
CA LEU A 504 10.45 0.14 -18.93
C LEU A 504 9.84 0.67 -20.24
N PRO A 505 9.11 -0.16 -21.01
CA PRO A 505 8.38 0.28 -22.19
C PRO A 505 7.37 1.38 -21.84
N PRO A 506 7.12 2.34 -22.75
CA PRO A 506 7.69 2.46 -24.10
C PRO A 506 9.09 3.12 -24.13
N THR A 507 9.63 3.56 -22.99
CA THR A 507 10.85 4.39 -22.95
C THR A 507 12.14 3.60 -23.15
N SER A 508 12.17 2.33 -22.74
CA SER A 508 13.34 1.46 -22.85
C SER A 508 12.95 -0.01 -22.72
N PHE A 509 13.72 -0.90 -23.35
CA PHE A 509 13.60 -2.36 -23.21
C PHE A 509 14.70 -2.96 -22.33
N SER A 510 15.49 -2.11 -21.64
CA SER A 510 16.67 -2.51 -20.85
C SER A 510 16.35 -3.43 -19.66
N ALA A 511 15.09 -3.51 -19.23
CA ALA A 511 14.65 -4.38 -18.16
C ALA A 511 14.51 -5.86 -18.57
N TYR A 512 14.49 -6.20 -19.87
CA TYR A 512 14.20 -7.57 -20.31
C TYR A 512 15.42 -8.40 -20.69
N PHE A 513 16.39 -7.78 -21.35
CA PHE A 513 17.54 -8.51 -21.89
C PHE A 513 18.71 -8.47 -20.91
N GLN A 514 19.14 -9.61 -20.38
CA GLN A 514 20.25 -9.77 -19.42
C GLN A 514 21.22 -10.85 -19.90
N GLU A 515 22.53 -10.60 -19.86
CA GLU A 515 23.52 -11.56 -20.40
C GLU A 515 23.54 -12.91 -19.64
N ASP A 516 23.29 -12.90 -18.33
CA ASP A 516 23.41 -14.10 -17.47
C ASP A 516 22.10 -14.92 -17.27
N GLN A 517 20.97 -14.50 -17.86
CA GLN A 517 19.71 -15.26 -17.72
C GLN A 517 19.46 -16.18 -18.92
N SER A 518 18.66 -17.24 -18.70
CA SER A 518 18.19 -18.09 -19.80
C SER A 518 17.44 -17.27 -20.86
N ALA A 519 17.89 -17.32 -22.12
CA ALA A 519 17.30 -16.59 -23.23
C ALA A 519 15.78 -16.86 -23.37
N TRP A 520 15.35 -18.10 -23.14
CA TRP A 520 13.94 -18.49 -23.17
C TRP A 520 13.09 -17.71 -22.17
N ARG A 521 13.56 -17.54 -20.93
CA ARG A 521 12.83 -16.79 -19.90
C ARG A 521 12.76 -15.30 -20.23
N GLN A 522 13.83 -14.72 -20.76
CA GLN A 522 13.87 -13.32 -21.15
C GLN A 522 12.89 -13.02 -22.29
N TRP A 523 12.94 -13.81 -23.36
CA TRP A 523 12.03 -13.68 -24.49
C TRP A 523 10.58 -13.98 -24.08
N GLY A 524 10.35 -14.98 -23.24
CA GLY A 524 9.02 -15.26 -22.69
C GLY A 524 8.44 -14.07 -21.93
N THR A 525 9.19 -13.49 -20.99
CA THR A 525 8.75 -12.30 -20.23
C THR A 525 8.59 -11.08 -21.11
N PHE A 526 9.50 -10.87 -22.08
CA PHE A 526 9.43 -9.77 -23.04
C PHE A 526 8.20 -9.85 -23.95
N LEU A 527 7.93 -11.01 -24.55
CA LEU A 527 6.78 -11.21 -25.43
C LEU A 527 5.47 -11.11 -24.64
N LEU A 528 5.43 -11.66 -23.42
CA LEU A 528 4.26 -11.57 -22.55
C LEU A 528 3.95 -10.13 -22.19
N HIS A 529 4.89 -9.42 -21.56
CA HIS A 529 4.66 -8.01 -21.18
C HIS A 529 4.47 -7.12 -22.41
N GLY A 530 5.22 -7.37 -23.48
CA GLY A 530 5.11 -6.66 -24.76
C GLY A 530 3.70 -6.75 -25.35
N ALA A 531 3.08 -7.94 -25.35
CA ALA A 531 1.70 -8.12 -25.80
C ALA A 531 0.73 -7.26 -24.96
N PHE A 532 0.89 -7.21 -23.64
CA PHE A 532 0.08 -6.35 -22.79
C PHE A 532 0.35 -4.86 -23.04
N TYR A 533 1.60 -4.41 -23.16
CA TYR A 533 1.90 -3.01 -23.45
C TYR A 533 1.31 -2.56 -24.79
N LEU A 534 1.39 -3.40 -25.81
CA LEU A 534 0.76 -3.15 -27.10
C LEU A 534 -0.77 -3.09 -26.97
N ALA A 535 -1.39 -4.04 -26.25
CA ALA A 535 -2.83 -4.03 -26.01
C ALA A 535 -3.29 -2.78 -25.23
N MET A 536 -2.53 -2.37 -24.21
CA MET A 536 -2.82 -1.17 -23.42
C MET A 536 -2.72 0.11 -24.27
N GLY A 537 -1.68 0.21 -25.10
CA GLY A 537 -1.51 1.33 -26.03
C GLY A 537 -2.60 1.37 -27.11
N ALA A 538 -2.89 0.22 -27.74
CA ALA A 538 -3.96 0.10 -28.72
C ALA A 538 -5.32 0.43 -28.10
N TRP A 539 -5.59 -0.02 -26.87
CA TRP A 539 -6.81 0.31 -26.15
C TRP A 539 -6.96 1.81 -25.93
N HIS A 540 -5.91 2.53 -25.54
CA HIS A 540 -5.96 4.00 -25.41
C HIS A 540 -6.28 4.70 -26.74
N VAL A 541 -5.75 4.20 -27.85
CA VAL A 541 -6.07 4.72 -29.19
C VAL A 541 -7.52 4.43 -29.56
N VAL A 542 -8.00 3.20 -29.34
CA VAL A 542 -9.37 2.81 -29.66
C VAL A 542 -10.38 3.55 -28.79
N GLU A 543 -10.16 3.60 -27.48
CA GLU A 543 -11.06 4.25 -26.52
C GLU A 543 -11.23 5.75 -26.79
N ARG A 544 -10.18 6.41 -27.31
CA ARG A 544 -10.23 7.82 -27.68
C ARG A 544 -10.93 8.07 -29.01
N ASN A 545 -10.72 7.21 -30.01
CA ASN A 545 -11.12 7.48 -31.39
C ASN A 545 -12.39 6.75 -31.82
N VAL A 546 -12.80 5.71 -31.11
CA VAL A 546 -13.94 4.85 -31.49
C VAL A 546 -15.01 4.94 -30.42
N VAL A 547 -16.17 5.48 -30.79
CA VAL A 547 -17.35 5.52 -29.92
C VAL A 547 -17.83 4.07 -29.70
N PRO A 548 -18.11 3.66 -28.45
CA PRO A 548 -18.65 2.33 -28.19
C PRO A 548 -20.00 2.13 -28.91
N PRO A 549 -20.30 0.91 -29.41
CA PRO A 549 -21.59 0.60 -29.99
C PRO A 549 -22.75 0.92 -29.05
N ALA A 550 -23.89 1.38 -29.59
CA ALA A 550 -25.05 1.80 -28.80
C ALA A 550 -25.61 0.68 -27.91
N ASP A 551 -25.50 -0.58 -28.33
CA ASP A 551 -25.91 -1.76 -27.57
C ASP A 551 -24.90 -2.16 -26.47
N LYS A 552 -23.70 -1.57 -26.46
CA LYS A 552 -22.60 -1.88 -25.52
C LYS A 552 -21.86 -0.59 -25.10
N PRO A 553 -22.50 0.33 -24.38
CA PRO A 553 -21.91 1.64 -24.03
C PRO A 553 -20.63 1.51 -23.20
N ASP A 554 -20.48 0.42 -22.45
CA ASP A 554 -19.34 0.17 -21.57
C ASP A 554 -18.25 -0.72 -22.18
N LEU A 555 -18.31 -1.01 -23.48
CA LEU A 555 -17.45 -2.00 -24.14
C LEU A 555 -15.96 -1.80 -23.81
N TRP A 556 -15.47 -0.57 -23.90
CA TRP A 556 -14.06 -0.26 -23.65
C TRP A 556 -13.68 -0.42 -22.17
N VAL A 557 -14.56 -0.05 -21.25
CA VAL A 557 -14.34 -0.25 -19.81
C VAL A 557 -14.29 -1.75 -19.49
N VAL A 558 -15.19 -2.55 -20.05
CA VAL A 558 -15.22 -4.01 -19.87
C VAL A 558 -13.97 -4.66 -20.50
N ALA A 559 -13.52 -4.19 -21.67
CA ALA A 559 -12.28 -4.67 -22.29
C ALA A 559 -11.05 -4.37 -21.43
N ASN A 560 -10.97 -3.16 -20.85
CA ASN A 560 -9.92 -2.77 -19.91
C ASN A 560 -9.88 -3.73 -18.70
N VAL A 561 -11.04 -3.93 -18.09
CA VAL A 561 -11.23 -4.83 -16.96
C VAL A 561 -10.85 -6.27 -17.28
N GLY A 562 -11.28 -6.80 -18.44
CA GLY A 562 -11.00 -8.16 -18.86
C GLY A 562 -9.50 -8.42 -19.07
N VAL A 563 -8.82 -7.53 -19.81
CA VAL A 563 -7.37 -7.61 -20.02
C VAL A 563 -6.63 -7.42 -18.70
N GLY A 564 -7.06 -6.46 -17.88
CA GLY A 564 -6.51 -6.19 -16.55
C GLY A 564 -6.55 -7.42 -15.63
N ALA A 565 -7.69 -8.10 -15.57
CA ALA A 565 -7.89 -9.29 -14.74
C ALA A 565 -6.92 -10.43 -15.14
N VAL A 566 -6.70 -10.64 -16.43
CA VAL A 566 -5.72 -11.64 -16.91
C VAL A 566 -4.30 -11.24 -16.50
N GLY A 567 -3.91 -9.97 -16.71
CA GLY A 567 -2.59 -9.48 -16.33
C GLY A 567 -2.32 -9.55 -14.81
N PHE A 568 -3.33 -9.25 -13.99
CA PHE A 568 -3.25 -9.41 -12.54
C PHE A 568 -3.21 -10.88 -12.10
N GLY A 569 -3.94 -11.76 -12.79
CA GLY A 569 -3.83 -13.21 -12.60
C GLY A 569 -2.40 -13.72 -12.86
N ILE A 570 -1.74 -13.21 -13.89
CA ILE A 570 -0.33 -13.53 -14.18
C ILE A 570 0.58 -12.99 -13.07
N CYS A 571 0.35 -11.75 -12.58
CA CYS A 571 1.13 -11.18 -11.47
C CYS A 571 0.97 -12.00 -10.18
N TYR A 572 -0.25 -12.47 -9.88
CA TYR A 572 -0.53 -13.38 -8.77
C TYR A 572 0.28 -14.67 -8.90
N LEU A 573 0.23 -15.33 -10.06
CA LEU A 573 0.96 -16.57 -10.31
C LEU A 573 2.47 -16.36 -10.19
N TRP A 574 3.00 -15.27 -10.73
CA TRP A 574 4.42 -14.93 -10.59
C TRP A 574 4.81 -14.75 -9.12
N CYS A 575 4.03 -14.00 -8.34
CA CYS A 575 4.30 -13.80 -6.91
C CYS A 575 4.27 -15.13 -6.14
N LEU A 576 3.27 -15.98 -6.41
CA LEU A 576 3.13 -17.30 -5.77
C LEU A 576 4.31 -18.22 -6.12
N LEU A 577 4.71 -18.30 -7.38
CA LEU A 577 5.84 -19.11 -7.82
C LEU A 577 7.16 -18.61 -7.22
N GLN A 578 7.36 -17.29 -7.13
CA GLN A 578 8.52 -16.70 -6.46
C GLN A 578 8.53 -17.01 -4.96
N LEU A 579 7.36 -16.92 -4.30
CA LEU A 579 7.21 -17.25 -2.89
C LEU A 579 7.55 -18.73 -2.63
N ILE A 580 7.02 -19.65 -3.45
CA ILE A 580 7.32 -21.09 -3.36
C ILE A 580 8.82 -21.32 -3.56
N SER A 581 9.41 -20.75 -4.61
CA SER A 581 10.84 -20.88 -4.93
C SER A 581 11.74 -20.40 -3.78
N GLN A 582 11.43 -19.25 -3.17
CA GLN A 582 12.22 -18.66 -2.09
C GLN A 582 11.95 -19.27 -0.70
N SER A 583 10.90 -20.08 -0.57
CA SER A 583 10.53 -20.73 0.70
C SER A 583 11.42 -21.95 1.05
N ASP A 584 12.19 -22.45 0.09
CA ASP A 584 12.92 -23.73 0.13
C ASP A 584 12.04 -24.98 0.35
N LEU A 585 10.70 -24.88 0.24
CA LEU A 585 9.81 -26.04 0.44
C LEU A 585 9.96 -27.12 -0.64
N LEU A 586 10.30 -26.72 -1.86
CA LEU A 586 10.55 -27.63 -2.99
C LEU A 586 12.03 -28.01 -3.16
N SER A 587 12.92 -27.56 -2.26
CA SER A 587 14.34 -27.95 -2.32
C SER A 587 14.56 -29.34 -1.72
N THR A 588 14.07 -30.36 -2.42
CA THR A 588 14.56 -31.73 -2.33
C THR A 588 15.76 -31.89 -3.27
N LYS A 589 16.89 -31.26 -2.94
CA LYS A 589 18.19 -31.70 -3.45
C LYS A 589 19.20 -31.73 -2.32
N GLY A 590 19.82 -32.90 -2.20
CA GLY A 590 20.69 -33.29 -1.12
C GLY A 590 21.79 -32.28 -0.81
N ASN A 591 22.12 -32.30 0.47
CA ASN A 591 23.23 -31.63 1.13
C ASN A 591 24.57 -31.96 0.44
N THR A 592 24.91 -31.34 -0.70
CA THR A 592 26.30 -31.27 -1.15
C THR A 592 27.01 -30.21 -0.33
N LYS A 593 27.51 -30.65 0.83
CA LYS A 593 28.60 -29.99 1.54
C LYS A 593 29.72 -29.73 0.53
N SER A 594 29.86 -28.49 0.07
CA SER A 594 31.11 -28.03 -0.52
C SER A 594 32.16 -28.08 0.59
N LYS A 595 33.03 -29.08 0.55
CA LYS A 595 34.26 -29.12 1.33
C LYS A 595 35.07 -27.88 0.95
N ALA A 596 35.17 -26.93 1.86
CA ALA A 596 36.25 -25.95 1.82
C ALA A 596 37.56 -26.73 1.95
N LYS A 597 38.30 -26.82 0.84
CA LYS A 597 39.69 -27.25 0.87
C LYS A 597 40.49 -26.16 1.55
N THR A 598 41.08 -26.51 2.68
CA THR A 598 42.28 -25.88 3.22
C THR A 598 43.40 -26.12 2.22
N GLN A 599 43.96 -25.05 1.66
CA GLN A 599 45.36 -24.90 1.29
C GLN A 599 45.64 -23.42 1.04
#